data_AF-A0A2A3E026-F1
#
_entry.id   AF-A0A2A3E026-F1
#
_cell.length_a   1.000
_cell.length_b   1.000
_cell.length_c   1.000
_cell.angle_alpha   90.00
_cell.angle_beta   90.00
_cell.angle_gamma   90.00
#
_symmetry.space_group_name_H-M   'P 1'
#
loop_
_entity.id
_entity.type
_entity.pdbx_description
1 polymer ?
#
loop_
_entity_poly.entity_id
_entity_poly.type
_entity_poly.pdbx_seq_one_letter_code
_entity_poly.pdbx_strand_id
1 'polypeptide(L)' 'MATDAKKRVCIVGSGNWGSAIAKIIGANVVKFNNKFETRVTMYVYEEIVNSQKLSDIINQLHENVKYLPGHRLPENII' A
#
# COMPACT_ATOMS: atom_id res chain seq x y z
N MET A 1 -22.36 24.04 4.28
CA MET A 1 -20.92 24.02 4.56
C MET A 1 -20.30 23.05 3.57
N ALA A 2 -19.30 23.47 2.79
CA ALA A 2 -18.63 22.55 1.87
C ALA A 2 -17.97 21.45 2.72
N THR A 3 -18.33 20.20 2.48
CA THR A 3 -17.60 19.07 3.05
C THR A 3 -16.21 19.08 2.44
N ASP A 4 -15.17 19.30 3.24
CA ASP A 4 -13.79 19.20 2.76
C ASP A 4 -13.60 17.85 2.05
N ALA A 5 -13.06 17.91 0.83
CA ALA A 5 -12.78 16.70 0.07
C ALA A 5 -11.77 15.83 0.83
N LYS A 6 -12.03 14.51 0.88
CA LYS A 6 -11.11 13.57 1.53
C LYS A 6 -9.74 13.60 0.86
N LYS A 7 -8.69 13.47 1.68
CA LYS A 7 -7.30 13.47 1.20
C LYS A 7 -6.92 12.09 0.68
N ARG A 8 -6.25 12.04 -0.46
CA ARG A 8 -5.67 10.82 -1.03
C ARG A 8 -4.22 10.68 -0.55
N VAL A 9 -3.80 9.44 -0.27
CA VAL A 9 -2.44 9.12 0.19
C VAL A 9 -1.76 8.25 -0.85
N CYS A 10 -0.50 8.58 -1.15
CA CYS A 10 0.37 7.79 -2.00
C CYS A 10 1.71 7.57 -1.28
N ILE A 11 2.23 6.34 -1.35
CA ILE A 11 3.53 5.96 -0.82
C ILE A 11 4.49 5.86 -1.99
N VAL A 12 5.59 6.61 -1.96
CA VAL A 12 6.64 6.52 -2.98
C VAL A 12 7.81 5.72 -2.41
N GLY A 13 7.84 4.43 -2.73
CA GLY A 13 8.87 3.49 -2.28
C GLY A 13 8.29 2.21 -1.68
N SER A 14 8.85 1.08 -2.10
CA SER A 14 8.37 -0.28 -1.79
C SER A 14 9.42 -1.16 -1.12
N GLY A 15 10.46 -0.57 -0.52
CA GLY A 15 11.46 -1.30 0.26
C GLY A 15 10.88 -1.87 1.56
N ASN A 16 11.76 -2.34 2.45
CA ASN A 16 11.37 -2.90 3.74
C ASN A 16 10.53 -1.91 4.57
N TRP A 17 11.01 -0.68 4.73
CA TRP A 17 10.31 0.35 5.48
C TRP A 17 9.07 0.87 4.74
N GLY A 18 9.14 1.01 3.41
CA GLY A 18 7.99 1.38 2.58
C GLY A 18 6.82 0.41 2.77
N SER A 19 7.12 -0.90 2.81
CA SER A 19 6.13 -1.95 3.06
C SER A 19 5.62 -1.93 4.50
N ALA A 20 6.50 -1.73 5.49
CA ALA A 20 6.11 -1.66 6.90
C ALA A 20 5.19 -0.46 7.17
N ILE A 21 5.52 0.72 6.64
CA ILE A 21 4.69 1.92 6.81
C ILE A 21 3.39 1.82 6.01
N ALA A 22 3.37 1.12 4.87
CA ALA A 22 2.14 0.85 4.13
C ALA A 22 1.09 0.12 4.98
N LYS A 23 1.50 -0.80 5.86
CA LYS A 23 0.57 -1.46 6.81
C LYS A 23 -0.11 -0.46 7.75
N ILE A 24 0.68 0.44 8.32
CA ILE A 24 0.22 1.45 9.27
C ILE A 24 -0.68 2.47 8.56
N ILE A 25 -0.27 2.95 7.38
CA ILE A 25 -1.05 3.90 6.57
C ILE A 25 -2.37 3.27 6.12
N GLY A 26 -2.34 2.06 5.58
CA GLY A 26 -3.53 1.35 5.11
C GLY A 26 -4.58 1.18 6.20
N ALA A 27 -4.17 0.82 7.43
CA ALA A 27 -5.08 0.76 8.57
C ALA A 27 -5.63 2.13 8.98
N ASN A 28 -4.79 3.18 8.96
CA ASN A 28 -5.19 4.52 9.40
C ASN A 28 -6.16 5.20 8.44
N VAL A 29 -6.01 5.06 7.12
CA VAL A 29 -6.95 5.68 6.18
C VAL A 29 -8.35 5.07 6.26
N VAL A 30 -8.45 3.79 6.66
CA VAL A 30 -9.74 3.13 6.98
C VAL A 30 -10.30 3.68 8.29
N LYS A 31 -9.47 3.76 9.34
CA LYS A 31 -9.87 4.29 10.66
C LYS A 31 -10.33 5.74 10.60
N PHE A 32 -9.71 6.56 9.76
CA PHE A 32 -9.99 7.99 9.61
C PHE A 32 -10.61 8.31 8.24
N ASN A 33 -11.52 7.45 7.77
CA ASN A 33 -12.16 7.58 6.46
C ASN A 33 -13.05 8.83 6.30
N ASN A 34 -13.30 9.57 7.38
CA ASN A 34 -13.93 10.89 7.35
C ASN A 34 -12.97 11.97 6.83
N LYS A 35 -11.66 11.70 6.85
CA LYS A 35 -10.60 12.62 6.41
C LYS A 35 -9.83 12.11 5.19
N PHE A 36 -9.74 10.79 5.01
CA PHE A 36 -8.93 10.16 3.98
C PHE A 36 -9.73 9.22 3.08
N GLU A 37 -9.34 9.15 1.81
CA GLU A 37 -9.75 8.07 0.93
C GLU A 37 -9.10 6.76 1.39
N THR A 38 -9.87 5.67 1.36
CA THR A 38 -9.39 4.39 1.89
C THR A 38 -8.36 3.73 0.98
N ARG A 39 -8.43 3.95 -0.35
CA ARG A 39 -7.43 3.43 -1.29
C ARG A 39 -6.12 4.21 -1.18
N VAL A 40 -5.03 3.49 -0.99
CA VAL A 40 -3.66 4.01 -0.95
C VAL A 40 -2.88 3.42 -2.11
N THR A 41 -2.27 4.27 -2.92
CA THR A 41 -1.37 3.80 -3.98
C THR A 41 0.06 3.68 -3.45
N MET A 42 0.77 2.62 -3.79
CA MET A 42 2.18 2.44 -3.45
C MET A 42 3.00 2.27 -4.72
N TYR A 43 3.93 3.20 -4.98
CA TYR A 43 4.88 3.06 -6.05
C TYR A 43 5.90 1.97 -5.73
N VAL A 44 5.91 0.94 -6.57
CA VAL A 44 6.87 -0.16 -6.56
C VAL A 44 7.82 0.06 -7.75
N TYR A 45 9.11 0.20 -7.49
CA TYR A 45 10.10 0.13 -8.57
C TYR A 45 10.04 -1.29 -9.15
N GLU A 46 9.83 -1.38 -10.45
CA GLU A 46 9.46 -2.66 -11.05
C GLU A 46 10.64 -3.63 -11.06
N GLU A 47 10.39 -4.84 -10.56
CA GLU A 47 11.36 -5.92 -10.48
C GLU A 47 10.66 -7.25 -10.80
N ILE A 48 11.39 -8.18 -11.42
CA ILE A 48 10.88 -9.53 -11.67
C ILE A 48 11.27 -10.43 -10.50
N VAL A 49 10.28 -11.00 -9.82
CA VAL A 49 10.42 -11.98 -8.73
C VAL A 49 9.57 -13.19 -9.08
N ASN A 50 10.12 -14.40 -9.00
CA ASN A 50 9.42 -15.65 -9.37
C ASN A 50 8.74 -15.58 -10.76
N SER A 51 9.43 -14.99 -11.73
CA SER A 51 8.93 -14.79 -13.11
C SER A 51 7.69 -13.90 -13.24
N GLN A 52 7.35 -13.12 -12.22
CA GLN A 52 6.25 -12.15 -12.23
C GLN A 52 6.73 -10.76 -11.79
N LYS A 53 6.00 -9.72 -12.15
CA LYS A 53 6.24 -8.37 -11.63
C LYS A 53 5.99 -8.33 -10.14
N LEU A 54 6.88 -7.69 -9.38
CA LEU A 54 6.72 -7.53 -7.94
C LEU A 54 5.43 -6.77 -7.61
N SER A 55 5.07 -5.79 -8.44
CA SER A 55 3.80 -5.05 -8.31
C SER A 55 2.57 -5.96 -8.45
N ASP A 56 2.59 -6.90 -9.39
CA ASP A 56 1.51 -7.89 -9.60
C ASP A 56 1.42 -8.87 -8.42
N ILE A 57 2.56 -9.37 -7.93
CA ILE A 57 2.61 -10.25 -6.75
C ILE A 57 2.03 -9.53 -5.52
N ILE A 58 2.43 -8.29 -5.28
CA ILE A 58 1.93 -7.48 -4.16
C ILE A 58 0.42 -7.29 -4.29
N ASN A 59 -0.09 -6.98 -5.47
CA ASN A 59 -1.52 -6.76 -5.69
C ASN A 59 -2.38 -8.03 -5.57
N GLN A 60 -1.82 -9.20 -5.88
CA GLN A 60 -2.53 -10.47 -5.78
C GLN A 60 -2.48 -11.08 -4.37
N LEU A 61 -1.29 -11.07 -3.75
CA LEU A 61 -1.06 -11.73 -2.46
C LEU A 61 -1.23 -10.79 -1.28
N HIS A 62 -1.29 -9.48 -1.54
CA HIS A 62 -1.14 -8.44 -0.53
C HIS A 62 0.08 -8.69 0.35
N GLU A 63 1.22 -8.99 -0.26
CA GLU A 63 2.48 -9.24 0.44
C GLU A 63 3.65 -8.82 -0.43
N ASN A 64 4.59 -8.07 0.15
CA ASN A 64 5.87 -7.79 -0.51
C ASN A 64 6.84 -8.94 -0.20
N VAL A 65 6.73 -10.01 -0.98
CA VAL A 65 7.50 -11.26 -0.78
C VAL A 65 9.02 -11.08 -0.82
N LYS A 66 9.51 -9.95 -1.39
CA LYS A 66 10.93 -9.64 -1.47
C LYS A 66 11.42 -8.81 -0.28
N TYR A 67 10.72 -7.73 0.06
CA TYR A 67 11.23 -6.74 1.02
C TYR A 67 10.59 -6.83 2.41
N LEU A 68 9.47 -7.54 2.56
CA LEU A 68 8.80 -7.76 3.85
C LEU A 68 8.06 -9.13 3.87
N PRO A 69 8.79 -10.26 3.73
CA PRO A 69 8.18 -11.58 3.66
C PRO A 69 7.48 -11.96 4.96
N GLY A 70 6.38 -12.73 4.85
CA GLY A 70 5.56 -13.21 5.97
C GLY A 70 4.59 -12.17 6.53
N HIS A 71 4.55 -10.97 5.94
CA HIS A 71 3.73 -9.87 6.44
C HIS A 71 2.76 -9.35 5.37
N ARG A 72 1.49 -9.73 5.53
CA ARG A 72 0.41 -9.20 4.68
C ARG A 72 0.23 -7.69 4.85
N LEU A 73 0.09 -6.99 3.73
CA LEU A 73 -0.35 -5.62 3.61
C LEU A 73 -1.89 -5.57 3.65
N PRO A 74 -2.48 -4.44 4.07
CA PRO A 74 -3.92 -4.21 3.93
C PRO A 74 -4.37 -4.25 2.45
N GLU A 75 -5.56 -4.77 2.18
CA GLU A 75 -6.10 -4.92 0.81
C GLU A 75 -6.27 -3.58 0.07
N ASN A 76 -6.34 -2.49 0.82
CA ASN A 76 -6.44 -1.14 0.28
C ASN A 76 -5.09 -0.50 -0.11
N ILE A 77 -3.98 -1.24 -0.02
CA ILE A 77 -2.67 -0.87 -0.59
C ILE A 77 -2.53 -1.48 -1.99
N ILE A 78 -2.42 -0.63 -3.01
CA ILE A 78 -2.41 -1.02 -4.44
C ILE A 78 -1.22 -0.42 -5.19
#